data_AF-A0A7X6CHZ6-F1
#
_entry.id   AF-A0A7X6CHZ6-F1
#
_cell.length_a   1.000
_cell.length_b   1.000
_cell.length_c   1.000
_cell.angle_alpha   90.00
_cell.angle_beta   90.00
_cell.angle_gamma   90.00
#
_symmetry.space_group_name_H-M   'P 1'
#
loop_
_entity.id
_entity.type
_entity.pdbx_description
1 polymer ?
#
loop_
_entity_poly.entity_id
_entity_poly.type
_entity_poly.pdbx_seq_one_letter_code
_entity_poly.pdbx_strand_id
1 'polypeptide(L)'
;ADTAFIGGIIAQKVATKYGINLEFSKPTGTVEKCRQLLNASGFEVVDIKIDREDSGYISLEKAKLMWAGSSHPAPGQYPNPLSHISLTELTQLKVEYDVEIEALNTEEGVWNDVTTFYVLGRKL
;
A
#
# COMPACT_ATOMS: atom_id res chain seq x y z
N ALA A 1 -2.03 7.48 4.24
CA ALA A 1 -0.64 7.79 4.57
C ALA A 1 0.03 7.72 3.25
N ASP A 2 0.52 8.86 2.78
CA ASP A 2 1.21 8.94 1.51
C ASP A 2 2.60 8.25 1.57
N THR A 3 2.91 7.61 2.72
CA THR A 3 4.17 6.93 3.06
C THR A 3 4.04 5.46 3.46
N ALA A 4 2.83 4.92 3.74
CA ALA A 4 2.68 3.56 4.25
C ALA A 4 2.91 2.47 3.18
N PHE A 5 3.79 1.52 3.52
CA PHE A 5 4.22 0.34 2.77
C PHE A 5 4.80 0.68 1.40
N ILE A 6 6.12 0.74 1.31
CA ILE A 6 6.80 1.35 0.16
C ILE A 6 6.47 0.63 -1.15
N GLY A 7 6.37 -0.69 -1.13
CA GLY A 7 5.98 -1.45 -2.32
C GLY A 7 4.57 -1.11 -2.81
N GLY A 8 3.63 -0.87 -1.90
CA GLY A 8 2.27 -0.48 -2.27
C GLY A 8 2.20 0.92 -2.87
N ILE A 9 2.97 1.88 -2.35
CA ILE A 9 3.03 3.24 -2.87
C ILE A 9 3.64 3.28 -4.26
N ILE A 10 4.77 2.59 -4.46
CA ILE A 10 5.42 2.57 -5.76
C ILE A 10 4.57 1.84 -6.78
N ALA A 11 3.94 0.71 -6.41
CA ALA A 11 2.99 0.03 -7.28
C ALA A 11 1.81 0.94 -7.69
N GLN A 12 1.22 1.68 -6.74
CA GLN A 12 0.19 2.68 -7.03
C GLN A 12 0.71 3.74 -8.01
N LYS A 13 1.88 4.31 -7.75
CA LYS A 13 2.49 5.36 -8.58
C LYS A 13 2.66 4.89 -10.02
N VAL A 14 3.31 3.75 -10.26
CA VAL A 14 3.59 3.28 -11.62
C VAL A 14 2.31 2.82 -12.33
N ALA A 15 1.35 2.21 -11.62
CA ALA A 15 0.10 1.73 -12.20
C ALA A 15 -0.77 2.87 -12.77
N THR A 16 -0.70 4.08 -12.21
CA THR A 16 -1.45 5.24 -12.74
C THR A 16 -1.08 5.59 -14.18
N LYS A 17 0.15 5.31 -14.62
CA LYS A 17 0.59 5.53 -16.01
C LYS A 17 -0.14 4.63 -17.01
N TYR A 18 -0.70 3.52 -16.54
CA TYR A 18 -1.49 2.55 -17.30
C TYR A 18 -3.00 2.75 -17.10
N GLY A 19 -3.41 3.87 -16.49
CA GLY A 19 -4.82 4.14 -16.20
C GLY A 19 -5.40 3.30 -15.06
N ILE A 20 -4.55 2.60 -14.30
CA ILE A 20 -4.97 1.75 -13.18
C ILE A 20 -4.83 2.52 -11.88
N ASN A 21 -5.92 2.57 -11.11
CA ASN A 21 -5.92 3.11 -9.77
C ASN A 21 -5.96 1.97 -8.74
N LEU A 22 -4.85 1.75 -8.03
CA LEU A 22 -4.77 0.84 -6.88
C LEU A 22 -5.15 1.59 -5.60
N GLU A 23 -5.97 0.96 -4.75
CA GLU A 23 -6.53 1.56 -3.54
C GLU A 23 -5.73 1.24 -2.26
N PHE A 24 -4.55 0.62 -2.38
CA PHE A 24 -3.77 0.15 -1.24
C PHE A 24 -3.62 1.21 -0.15
N SER A 25 -4.13 0.88 1.05
CA SER A 25 -4.14 1.77 2.22
C SER A 25 -4.82 3.12 2.00
N LYS A 26 -5.42 3.44 0.84
CA LYS A 26 -6.10 4.73 0.61
C LYS A 26 -7.32 4.94 1.51
N PRO A 27 -8.19 3.93 1.75
CA PRO A 27 -9.36 4.09 2.63
C PRO A 27 -9.03 4.11 4.12
N THR A 28 -7.87 3.56 4.52
CA THR A 28 -7.49 3.33 5.93
C THR A 28 -6.17 3.99 6.30
N GLY A 29 -5.59 4.79 5.41
CA GLY A 29 -4.20 5.22 5.53
C GLY A 29 -3.96 6.31 6.56
N THR A 30 -4.97 6.81 7.24
CA THR A 30 -4.80 7.73 8.38
C THR A 30 -5.78 7.39 9.47
N VAL A 31 -5.49 7.83 10.68
CA VAL A 31 -6.41 7.73 11.83
C VAL A 31 -7.77 8.32 11.48
N GLU A 32 -7.80 9.49 10.85
CA GLU A 32 -9.03 10.19 10.46
C GLU A 32 -9.83 9.37 9.44
N LYS A 33 -9.16 8.77 8.46
CA LYS A 33 -9.81 7.93 7.46
C LYS A 33 -10.39 6.65 8.08
N CYS A 34 -9.67 6.00 8.97
CA CYS A 34 -10.21 4.86 9.72
C CYS A 34 -11.43 5.25 10.57
N ARG A 35 -11.38 6.42 11.25
CA ARG A 35 -12.52 6.94 12.01
C ARG A 35 -13.72 7.19 11.12
N GLN A 36 -13.52 7.86 9.99
CA GLN A 36 -14.56 8.14 9.01
C GLN A 36 -15.19 6.84 8.49
N LEU A 37 -14.38 5.82 8.20
CA LEU A 37 -14.86 4.53 7.71
C LEU A 37 -15.74 3.79 8.73
N LEU A 38 -15.34 3.77 10.01
CA LEU A 38 -16.14 3.15 11.07
C LEU A 38 -17.44 3.92 11.34
N ASN A 39 -17.36 5.24 11.42
CA ASN A 39 -18.53 6.09 11.62
C ASN A 39 -19.55 5.93 10.48
N ALA A 40 -19.08 5.92 9.23
CA ALA A 40 -19.92 5.69 8.06
C ALA A 40 -20.58 4.29 8.07
N SER A 41 -20.00 3.33 8.79
CA SER A 41 -20.51 1.97 8.95
C SER A 41 -21.43 1.81 10.18
N GLY A 42 -21.75 2.89 10.90
CA GLY A 42 -22.63 2.87 12.08
C GLY A 42 -21.94 2.42 13.37
N PHE A 43 -20.60 2.49 13.44
CA PHE A 43 -19.82 2.22 14.64
C PHE A 43 -19.31 3.52 15.25
N GLU A 44 -19.34 3.60 16.58
CA GLU A 44 -18.60 4.62 17.32
C GLU A 44 -17.17 4.13 17.56
N VAL A 45 -16.19 5.00 17.29
CA VAL A 45 -14.78 4.68 17.58
C VAL A 45 -14.52 4.80 19.07
N VAL A 46 -14.08 3.70 19.68
CA VAL A 46 -13.80 3.60 21.12
C VAL A 46 -12.32 3.84 21.43
N ASP A 47 -11.42 3.27 20.63
CA ASP A 47 -9.98 3.35 20.84
C ASP A 47 -9.22 3.28 19.52
N ILE A 48 -8.04 3.90 19.48
CA ILE A 48 -7.09 3.84 18.37
C ILE A 48 -5.68 3.69 18.92
N LYS A 49 -5.03 2.60 18.54
CA LYS A 49 -3.60 2.41 18.78
C LYS A 49 -2.84 2.50 17.46
N ILE A 50 -1.71 3.20 17.51
CA ILE A 50 -0.81 3.36 16.37
C ILE A 50 0.46 2.60 16.69
N ASP A 51 0.79 1.64 15.85
CA ASP A 51 2.00 0.82 15.94
C ASP A 51 2.92 1.13 14.77
N ARG A 52 4.22 1.25 15.05
CA ARG A 52 5.27 1.51 14.06
C ARG A 52 6.49 0.62 14.26
N GLU A 53 6.42 -0.39 15.11
CA GLU A 53 7.57 -1.23 15.48
C GLU A 53 8.18 -1.93 14.26
N ASP A 54 7.37 -2.27 13.26
CA ASP A 54 7.81 -2.91 12.00
C ASP A 54 8.34 -1.92 10.94
N SER A 55 8.34 -0.61 11.23
CA SER A 55 8.87 0.39 10.30
C SER A 55 10.39 0.46 10.39
N GLY A 56 11.05 0.56 9.24
CA GLY A 56 12.50 0.67 9.21
C GLY A 56 13.08 0.55 7.81
N TYR A 57 14.40 0.65 7.73
CA TYR A 57 15.11 0.38 6.48
C TYR A 57 15.15 -1.12 6.17
N ILE A 58 14.92 -1.44 4.91
CA ILE A 58 15.02 -2.80 4.37
C ILE A 58 16.01 -2.80 3.19
N SER A 59 16.55 -3.98 2.87
CA SER A 59 17.42 -4.10 1.70
C SER A 59 16.65 -3.79 0.40
N LEU A 60 17.38 -3.28 -0.60
CA LEU A 60 16.86 -3.06 -1.94
C LEU A 60 16.19 -4.31 -2.52
N GLU A 61 16.81 -5.48 -2.34
CA GLU A 61 16.27 -6.76 -2.78
C GLU A 61 14.91 -7.06 -2.13
N LYS A 62 14.79 -6.85 -0.81
CA LYS A 62 13.53 -7.05 -0.09
C LYS A 62 12.45 -6.09 -0.57
N ALA A 63 12.79 -4.83 -0.84
CA ALA A 63 11.85 -3.85 -1.39
C ALA A 63 11.37 -4.23 -2.80
N LYS A 64 12.25 -4.75 -3.66
CA LYS A 64 11.87 -5.23 -5.00
C LYS A 64 10.97 -6.47 -4.97
N LEU A 65 11.15 -7.34 -3.97
CA LEU A 65 10.33 -8.53 -3.75
C LEU A 65 8.92 -8.20 -3.23
N MET A 66 8.66 -6.98 -2.77
CA MET A 66 7.31 -6.54 -2.37
C MET A 66 6.36 -6.39 -3.56
N TRP A 67 6.86 -6.45 -4.80
CA TRP A 67 6.02 -6.48 -5.98
C TRP A 67 5.05 -7.67 -5.96
N ALA A 68 3.76 -7.38 -5.83
CA ALA A 68 2.72 -8.39 -5.71
C ALA A 68 2.09 -8.76 -7.08
N GLY A 69 2.26 -7.93 -8.12
CA GLY A 69 1.68 -8.17 -9.45
C GLY A 69 0.16 -8.42 -9.43
N SER A 70 -0.33 -9.11 -10.46
CA SER A 70 -1.76 -9.47 -10.58
C SER A 70 -2.15 -10.75 -9.84
N SER A 71 -1.18 -11.52 -9.35
CA SER A 71 -1.40 -12.82 -8.70
C SER A 71 -1.77 -12.72 -7.21
N HIS A 72 -1.56 -11.56 -6.60
CA HIS A 72 -1.92 -11.31 -5.20
C HIS A 72 -3.24 -10.53 -5.11
N PRO A 73 -3.97 -10.65 -3.99
CA PRO A 73 -5.15 -9.82 -3.76
C PRO A 73 -4.82 -8.34 -3.78
N ALA A 74 -5.75 -7.53 -4.29
CA ALA A 74 -5.72 -6.09 -4.12
C ALA A 74 -6.75 -5.71 -3.04
N PRO A 75 -6.36 -5.40 -1.79
CA PRO A 75 -7.31 -5.12 -0.73
C PRO A 75 -8.29 -4.00 -1.11
N GLY A 76 -9.59 -4.26 -0.96
CA GLY A 76 -10.66 -3.34 -1.37
C GLY A 76 -11.01 -3.38 -2.86
N GLN A 77 -10.33 -4.19 -3.69
CA GLN A 77 -10.54 -4.27 -5.14
C GLN A 77 -10.52 -5.72 -5.62
N TYR A 78 -11.70 -6.27 -5.93
CA TYR A 78 -11.85 -7.58 -6.56
C TYR A 78 -12.63 -7.45 -7.88
N PRO A 79 -12.12 -8.00 -9.00
CA PRO A 79 -10.81 -8.65 -9.17
C PRO A 79 -9.64 -7.66 -9.02
N ASN A 80 -8.40 -8.17 -8.92
CA ASN A 80 -7.21 -7.30 -8.86
C ASN A 80 -7.16 -6.43 -10.12
N PRO A 81 -7.09 -5.09 -10.02
CA PRO A 81 -7.06 -4.20 -11.19
C PRO A 81 -5.95 -4.50 -12.20
N LEU A 82 -4.80 -5.04 -11.75
CA LEU A 82 -3.70 -5.46 -12.62
C LEU A 82 -4.01 -6.70 -13.46
N SER A 83 -5.13 -7.40 -13.22
CA SER A 83 -5.56 -8.53 -14.04
C SER A 83 -6.14 -8.12 -15.40
N HIS A 84 -6.41 -6.83 -15.61
CA HIS A 84 -7.01 -6.31 -16.83
C HIS A 84 -6.00 -5.85 -17.89
N ILE A 85 -4.71 -5.80 -17.57
CA ILE A 85 -3.65 -5.42 -18.51
C ILE A 85 -2.98 -6.64 -19.12
N SER A 86 -2.34 -6.44 -20.27
CA SER A 86 -1.59 -7.48 -20.95
C SER A 86 -0.35 -7.88 -20.14
N LEU A 87 0.17 -9.09 -20.42
CA LEU A 87 1.42 -9.55 -19.81
C LEU A 87 2.59 -8.61 -20.12
N THR A 88 2.63 -8.05 -21.34
CA THR A 88 3.66 -7.09 -21.75
C THR A 88 3.61 -5.81 -20.93
N GLU A 89 2.41 -5.24 -20.71
CA GLU A 89 2.24 -4.08 -19.84
C GLU A 89 2.59 -4.41 -18.39
N LEU A 90 2.21 -5.59 -17.89
CA LEU A 90 2.55 -6.02 -16.53
C LEU A 90 4.07 -6.14 -16.34
N THR A 91 4.79 -6.69 -17.33
CA THR A 91 6.26 -6.76 -17.31
C THR A 91 6.88 -5.36 -17.33
N GLN A 92 6.40 -4.46 -18.18
CA GLN A 92 6.93 -3.10 -18.26
C GLN A 92 6.68 -2.32 -16.97
N LEU A 93 5.49 -2.45 -16.39
CA LEU A 93 5.13 -1.85 -15.10
C LEU A 93 6.04 -2.37 -13.98
N LYS A 94 6.38 -3.67 -13.96
CA LYS A 94 7.36 -4.21 -13.01
C LYS A 94 8.76 -3.60 -13.19
N VAL A 95 9.23 -3.42 -14.42
CA VAL A 95 10.52 -2.75 -14.66
C VAL A 95 10.49 -1.32 -14.11
N GLU A 96 9.40 -0.58 -14.35
CA GLU A 96 9.25 0.77 -13.81
C GLU A 96 9.17 0.79 -12.28
N TYR A 97 8.48 -0.18 -11.67
CA TYR A 97 8.46 -0.36 -10.22
C TYR A 97 9.87 -0.55 -9.66
N ASP A 98 10.70 -1.38 -10.31
CA ASP A 98 12.06 -1.64 -9.85
C ASP A 98 12.95 -0.40 -9.96
N VAL A 99 12.84 0.38 -11.04
CA VAL A 99 13.56 1.66 -11.21
C VAL A 99 13.17 2.66 -10.12
N GLU A 100 11.88 2.76 -9.80
CA GLU A 100 11.39 3.67 -8.75
C GLU A 100 11.85 3.24 -7.35
N ILE A 101 11.93 1.93 -7.08
CA ILE A 101 12.49 1.40 -5.83
C ILE A 101 14.00 1.64 -5.75
N GLU A 102 14.75 1.44 -6.84
CA GLU A 102 16.19 1.72 -6.90
C GLU A 102 16.51 3.19 -6.60
N ALA A 103 15.69 4.12 -7.11
CA ALA A 103 15.86 5.54 -6.89
C ALA A 103 15.68 5.97 -5.41
N LEU A 104 15.06 5.11 -4.59
CA LEU A 104 14.85 5.35 -3.15
C LEU A 104 15.93 4.72 -2.27
N ASN A 105 16.84 3.94 -2.84
CA ASN A 105 17.85 3.22 -2.06
C ASN A 105 18.95 4.16 -1.56
N THR A 106 19.22 4.12 -0.25
CA THR A 106 20.31 4.84 0.40
C THR A 106 21.37 3.87 0.92
N GLU A 107 22.38 4.39 1.63
CA GLU A 107 23.35 3.54 2.34
C GLU A 107 22.69 2.66 3.42
N GLU A 108 21.60 3.12 4.04
CA GLU A 108 20.84 2.36 5.05
C GLU A 108 19.84 1.38 4.41
N GLY A 109 19.53 1.55 3.12
CA GLY A 109 18.57 0.76 2.35
C GLY A 109 17.36 1.58 1.90
N VAL A 110 16.21 0.94 1.74
CA VAL A 110 14.95 1.59 1.39
C VAL A 110 14.10 1.74 2.64
N TRP A 111 13.66 2.95 2.96
CA TRP A 111 12.75 3.18 4.08
C TRP A 111 11.38 2.53 3.79
N ASN A 112 10.92 1.68 4.71
CA ASN A 112 9.61 1.05 4.63
C ASN A 112 8.80 1.38 5.89
N ASP A 113 7.81 2.26 5.75
CA ASP A 113 6.88 2.65 6.80
C ASP A 113 5.75 1.61 6.88
N VAL A 114 5.70 0.84 7.96
CA VAL A 114 4.67 -0.18 8.23
C VAL A 114 3.76 0.27 9.37
N THR A 115 3.42 1.57 9.40
CA THR A 115 2.49 2.10 10.40
C THR A 115 1.16 1.34 10.33
N THR A 116 0.80 0.71 11.45
CA THR A 116 -0.45 -0.05 11.60
C THR A 116 -1.40 0.71 12.54
N PHE A 117 -2.65 0.85 12.13
CA PHE A 117 -3.71 1.44 12.94
C PHE A 117 -4.64 0.33 13.47
N TYR A 118 -4.60 0.08 14.77
CA TYR A 118 -5.57 -0.78 15.44
C TYR A 118 -6.73 0.08 15.92
N VAL A 119 -7.89 -0.08 15.28
CA VAL A 119 -9.06 0.78 15.52
C VAL A 119 -10.20 -0.07 16.06
N LEU A 120 -10.65 0.23 17.27
CA LEU A 120 -11.75 -0.45 17.93
C LEU A 120 -13.04 0.34 17.76
N GLY A 121 -14.03 -0.26 17.11
CA GLY A 121 -15.38 0.29 16.97
C GLY A 121 -16.40 -0.47 17.83
N ARG A 122 -17.38 0.24 18.37
CA ARG A 122 -18.53 -0.32 19.07
C ARG A 122 -19.80 0.03 18.32
N LYS A 123 -20.63 -0.97 18.05
CA LYS A 123 -21.98 -0.77 17.56
C LYS A 123 -22.90 -0.56 18.76
N LEU A 124 -23.68 0.53 18.72
CA LEU A 124 -24.72 0.79 19.70
C LEU A 124 -25.94 -0.10 19.45
#